data_AF-A0A538GYH2-F1
#
_entry.id   AF-A0A538GYH2-F1
#
_cell.length_a   1.000
_cell.length_b   1.000
_cell.length_c   1.000
_cell.angle_alpha   90.00
_cell.angle_beta   90.00
_cell.angle_gamma   90.00
#
_symmetry.space_group_name_H-M   'P 1'
#
loop_
_entity.id
_entity.type
_entity.pdbx_description
1 polymer ?
#
loop_
_entity_poly.entity_id
_entity_poly.type
_entity_poly.pdbx_seq_one_letter_code
_entity_poly.pdbx_strand_id
1 'polypeptide(L)' 'MPNVGPWEIILLLLLALLLFGAKRLPEIGRSMGKGMREFKDSVSGKDSDDEPAELPMQTTDTTIAARERERDPV' A
#
# COMPACT_ATOMS: atom_id res chain seq x y z
N MET A 1 25.10 -24.00 -18.93
CA MET A 1 23.95 -23.96 -18.00
C MET A 1 22.86 -23.14 -18.67
N PRO A 2 21.60 -23.58 -18.72
CA PRO A 2 20.52 -22.76 -19.27
C PRO A 2 20.41 -21.49 -18.41
N ASN A 3 20.71 -20.35 -19.02
CA ASN A 3 20.55 -19.06 -18.37
C ASN A 3 19.10 -18.65 -18.53
N VAL A 4 18.35 -18.65 -17.43
CA VAL A 4 17.01 -18.06 -17.40
C VAL A 4 17.16 -16.57 -17.66
N GLY A 5 16.74 -16.16 -18.86
CA GLY A 5 16.78 -14.77 -19.26
C GLY A 5 15.56 -14.00 -18.76
N PRO A 6 15.57 -12.67 -18.91
CA PRO A 6 14.42 -11.83 -18.63
C PRO A 6 13.15 -12.29 -19.37
N TRP A 7 13.32 -12.89 -20.56
CA TRP A 7 12.24 -13.40 -21.39
C TRP A 7 11.53 -14.61 -20.79
N GLU A 8 12.28 -15.58 -20.27
CA GLU A 8 11.72 -16.74 -19.58
C GLU A 8 10.97 -16.33 -18.31
N ILE A 9 11.49 -15.34 -17.57
CA ILE A 9 10.83 -14.79 -16.37
C ILE A 9 9.49 -14.15 -16.75
N ILE A 10 9.43 -13.37 -17.82
CA ILE A 10 8.18 -12.76 -18.30
C ILE A 10 7.17 -13.84 -18.70
N LEU A 11 7.61 -14.90 -19.38
CA LEU A 11 6.74 -16.01 -19.78
C LEU A 11 6.13 -16.73 -18.57
N LEU A 12 6.94 -17.00 -17.55
CA LEU A 12 6.50 -17.56 -16.27
C LEU A 12 5.53 -16.63 -15.54
N LEU A 13 5.82 -15.33 -15.53
CA LEU A 13 4.94 -14.34 -14.94
C LEU A 13 3.59 -14.33 -15.65
N LEU A 14 3.57 -14.39 -16.99
CA LEU A 14 2.35 -14.45 -17.78
C LEU A 14 1.51 -15.68 -17.43
N LEU A 15 2.15 -16.84 -17.29
CA LEU A 15 1.49 -18.09 -16.88
C LEU A 15 0.91 -17.99 -15.47
N ALA A 16 1.68 -17.44 -14.52
CA ALA A 16 1.21 -17.18 -13.16
C ALA A 16 0.04 -16.18 -13.14
N LEU A 17 0.09 -15.12 -13.97
CA LEU A 17 -1.01 -14.18 -14.14
C LEU A 17 -2.27 -14.86 -14.69
N LEU A 18 -2.14 -15.88 -15.52
CA LEU A 18 -3.28 -16.64 -16.03
C LEU A 18 -3.94 -17.50 -14.94
N LEU A 19 -3.12 -18.10 -14.06
CA LEU A 19 -3.60 -18.95 -12.95
C LEU A 19 -4.17 -18.12 -11.79
N PHE A 20 -3.45 -17.09 -11.36
CA PHE A 20 -3.79 -16.28 -10.20
C PHE A 20 -4.60 -15.02 -10.55
N GLY A 21 -4.55 -14.57 -11.80
CA GLY A 21 -5.14 -13.33 -12.28
C GLY A 21 -4.21 -12.11 -12.13
N ALA A 22 -4.29 -11.18 -13.07
CA ALA A 22 -3.50 -9.94 -13.09
C ALA A 22 -3.67 -9.05 -11.84
N LYS A 23 -4.79 -9.21 -11.10
CA LYS A 23 -5.10 -8.42 -9.90
C LYS A 23 -4.47 -8.98 -8.63
N ARG A 24 -4.20 -10.29 -8.56
CA ARG A 24 -3.74 -10.94 -7.31
C ARG A 24 -2.25 -10.83 -7.06
N LEU A 25 -1.41 -10.90 -8.10
CA LEU A 25 0.04 -10.66 -7.96
C LEU A 25 0.37 -9.30 -7.31
N PRO A 26 -0.16 -8.15 -7.81
CA PRO A 26 0.15 -6.85 -7.20
C PRO A 26 -0.46 -6.68 -5.81
N GLU A 27 -1.58 -7.33 -5.52
CA GLU A 27 -2.21 -7.31 -4.19
C GLU A 27 -1.34 -8.02 -3.14
N ILE A 28 -0.83 -9.21 -3.47
CA ILE A 28 0.11 -9.97 -2.63
C ILE A 28 1.43 -9.20 -2.51
N GLY A 29 1.97 -8.67 -3.61
CA GLY A 29 3.19 -7.87 -3.57
C GLY A 29 3.07 -6.60 -2.72
N ARG A 30 1.92 -5.92 -2.72
CA ARG A 30 1.67 -4.76 -1.87
C ARG A 30 1.61 -5.11 -0.38
N SER A 31 0.93 -6.20 -0.02
CA SER A 31 0.85 -6.64 1.39
C SER A 31 2.20 -7.14 1.90
N MET A 32 2.91 -7.95 1.11
CA MET A 32 4.26 -8.41 1.42
C MET A 32 5.27 -7.26 1.47
N GLY A 33 5.16 -6.28 0.57
CA GLY A 33 6.06 -5.12 0.52
C GLY A 33 5.97 -4.24 1.76
N LYS A 34 4.76 -4.04 2.30
CA LYS A 34 4.56 -3.31 3.58
C LYS A 34 5.22 -4.05 4.73
N GLY A 35 4.95 -5.35 4.89
CA GLY A 35 5.56 -6.16 5.95
C GLY A 35 7.07 -6.26 5.82
N MET A 36 7.60 -6.40 4.60
CA MET A 36 9.04 -6.41 4.35
C MET A 36 9.69 -5.06 4.67
N ARG A 37 9.00 -3.95 4.38
CA ARG A 37 9.47 -2.60 4.71
C ARG A 37 9.54 -2.40 6.22
N GLU A 38 8.46 -2.70 6.93
CA GLU A 38 8.40 -2.64 8.40
C GLU A 38 9.46 -3.55 9.03
N PHE A 39 9.61 -4.78 8.53
CA PHE A 39 10.65 -5.71 8.98
C PHE A 39 12.06 -5.15 8.76
N LYS A 40 12.34 -4.62 7.56
CA LYS A 40 13.63 -3.98 7.25
C LYS A 40 13.88 -2.79 8.16
N ASP A 41 12.87 -1.96 8.42
CA ASP A 41 13.00 -0.74 9.22
C ASP A 41 13.30 -1.09 10.69
N SER A 42 12.62 -2.09 11.25
CA SER A 42 12.90 -2.63 12.59
C SER A 42 14.28 -3.31 12.70
N VAL A 43 14.68 -4.08 11.68
CA VAL A 43 15.99 -4.78 11.69
C VAL A 43 17.14 -3.80 11.42
N SER A 44 16.92 -2.76 10.62
CA SER A 44 17.94 -1.76 10.29
C SER A 44 18.13 -0.69 11.37
N GLY A 45 17.33 -0.70 12.45
CA GLY A 45 17.43 0.29 13.54
C GLY A 45 17.22 1.73 13.10
N LYS A 46 16.50 1.94 11.99
CA LYS A 46 16.12 3.27 11.50
C LYS A 46 14.82 3.65 12.21
N ASP A 47 14.95 4.15 13.44
CA ASP A 47 13.87 4.92 14.05
C ASP A 47 13.57 6.09 13.12
N SER A 48 12.34 6.12 12.62
CA SER A 48 11.90 7.07 11.60
C SER A 48 11.55 8.40 12.27
N ASP A 49 12.58 9.19 12.60
CA ASP A 49 12.45 10.61 13.01
C ASP A 49 12.31 11.54 11.79
N ASP A 50 11.51 11.14 10.80
CA ASP A 50 11.11 12.00 9.67
C ASP A 50 9.61 11.80 9.41
N GLU A 51 8.79 12.55 10.16
CA GLU A 51 7.35 12.78 9.94
C GLU A 51 7.14 13.68 8.69
N PRO A 52 5.93 13.84 8.13
CA PRO A 52 4.97 12.87 7.61
C PRO A 52 4.89 12.97 6.07
N ALA A 53 4.70 11.83 5.38
CA ALA A 53 4.11 11.89 4.05
C ALA A 53 2.61 12.19 4.19
N GLU A 54 2.26 13.47 4.22
CA GLU A 54 0.91 13.94 3.97
C GLU A 54 0.41 13.33 2.64
N LEU A 55 -0.53 12.40 2.74
CA LEU A 55 -1.56 12.20 1.73
C LEU A 55 -2.89 12.35 2.44
N PRO A 56 -3.46 13.56 2.54
CA PRO A 56 -4.79 13.74 3.10
C PRO A 56 -5.77 13.42 1.99
N MET A 57 -6.05 12.14 1.75
CA MET A 57 -7.24 11.79 0.99
C MET A 57 -7.91 10.57 1.60
N GLN A 58 -9.20 10.75 1.88
CA GLN A 58 -10.20 9.77 2.25
C GLN A 58 -10.39 9.49 3.75
N THR A 59 -10.60 10.55 4.56
CA THR A 59 -11.56 10.44 5.66
C THR A 59 -12.90 10.93 5.14
N THR A 60 -13.73 9.97 4.72
CA THR A 60 -15.17 10.13 4.62
C THR A 60 -15.71 10.41 6.02
N ASP A 61 -15.77 11.68 6.41
CA ASP A 61 -16.56 12.09 7.59
C ASP A 61 -17.07 13.52 7.41
N THR A 62 -17.78 13.74 6.30
CA THR A 62 -18.82 14.78 6.25
C THR A 62 -19.99 14.32 7.12
N THR A 63 -19.81 14.22 8.43
CA THR A 63 -20.89 13.91 9.39
C THR A 63 -20.73 14.62 10.72
N ILE A 64 -19.75 15.50 10.94
CA ILE A 64 -19.72 16.33 12.16
C ILE A 64 -19.49 17.81 11.80
N ALA A 65 -20.43 18.42 11.08
CA ALA A 65 -20.42 19.87 10.82
C ALA A 65 -21.82 20.49 10.73
N ALA A 66 -22.88 19.79 11.14
CA ALA A 66 -24.26 20.25 11.01
C ALA A 66 -25.04 20.36 12.35
N ARG A 67 -24.38 20.23 13.51
CA ARG A 67 -25.03 20.30 14.82
C ARG A 67 -24.63 21.46 15.73
N GLU A 68 -23.84 22.41 15.24
CA GLU A 68 -23.33 23.52 16.07
C GLU A 68 -23.85 24.91 15.65
N ARG A 69 -24.92 24.98 14.86
CA ARG A 69 -25.54 26.25 14.42
C ARG A 69 -26.95 26.45 14.96
N GLU A 70 -27.21 25.97 16.17
CA GLU A 70 -28.52 26.07 16.85
C GLU A 70 -28.43 26.54 18.32
N ARG A 71 -27.34 27.19 18.73
CA ARG A 71 -27.30 27.91 20.02
C ARG A 71 -26.80 29.34 19.85
N ASP A 72 -27.72 30.25 20.16
CA ASP A 72 -27.57 31.69 20.41
C ASP A 72 -27.05 32.57 19.28
N PRO A 73 -27.89 33.53 18.85
CA PRO A 73 -27.72 34.86 19.41
C PRO A 73 -28.98 35.45 20.05
N VAL A 74 -28.71 36.20 21.13
CA VAL A 74 -29.53 37.19 21.86
C VAL A 74 -30.31 38.17 20.99
#